data_AF-A0A090MH21-F1
#
_entry.id   AF-A0A090MH21-F1
#
_cell.length_a   1.000
_cell.length_b   1.000
_cell.length_c   1.000
_cell.angle_alpha   90.00
_cell.angle_beta   90.00
_cell.angle_gamma   90.00
#
_symmetry.space_group_name_H-M   'P 1'
#
loop_
_entity.id
_entity.type
_entity.pdbx_description
1 polymer ?
#
loop_
_entity_poly.entity_id
_entity_poly.type
_entity_poly.pdbx_seq_one_letter_code
_entity_poly.pdbx_strand_id
1 'polypeptide(L)' 'MIPTNTTVIRKAYDDFAKGDIPAVLEAFDASITWHVPGHSPLSADYKGHDEVVGFFKHPLALFAVVSSPSKFIMSLPKKM' A
#
# COMPACT_ATOMS: atom_id res chain seq x y z
N MET A 1 -14.66 19.77 -3.01
CA MET A 1 -13.98 19.24 -4.21
C MET A 1 -13.43 17.87 -3.86
N ILE A 2 -13.74 16.83 -4.64
CA ILE A 2 -13.22 15.48 -4.40
C ILE A 2 -11.74 15.49 -4.86
N PRO A 3 -10.78 15.07 -4.02
CA PRO A 3 -9.38 15.08 -4.40
C PRO A 3 -9.13 14.18 -5.62
N THR A 4 -8.23 14.61 -6.51
CA THR A 4 -7.82 13.81 -7.66
C THR A 4 -7.00 12.60 -7.20
N ASN A 5 -7.02 11.51 -7.96
CA ASN A 5 -6.21 10.33 -7.66
C ASN A 5 -4.73 10.67 -7.52
N THR A 6 -4.20 11.58 -8.37
CA THR A 6 -2.82 12.04 -8.29
C THR A 6 -2.50 12.73 -6.98
N THR A 7 -3.42 13.54 -6.46
CA THR A 7 -3.28 14.21 -5.16
C THR A 7 -3.25 13.19 -4.01
N VAL A 8 -4.14 12.19 -4.06
CA VAL A 8 -4.20 11.11 -3.04
C VAL A 8 -2.90 10.29 -3.06
N ILE A 9 -2.45 9.87 -4.25
CA ILE A 9 -1.21 9.10 -4.43
C ILE A 9 -0.01 9.87 -3.85
N ARG A 10 0.14 11.14 -4.22
CA ARG A 10 1.30 11.94 -3.78
C ARG A 10 1.32 12.10 -2.27
N LYS A 11 0.17 12.40 -1.66
CA LYS A 11 0.06 12.49 -0.19
C LYS A 11 0.43 11.18 0.49
N ALA A 12 -0.06 10.05 -0.02
CA ALA A 12 0.24 8.74 0.55
C ALA A 12 1.75 8.39 0.46
N TYR A 13 2.44 8.80 -0.62
CA TYR A 13 3.90 8.70 -0.70
C TYR A 13 4.61 9.60 0.31
N ASP A 14 4.16 10.85 0.49
CA ASP A 14 4.74 11.78 1.47
C ASP A 14 4.56 11.27 2.91
N ASP A 15 3.41 10.69 3.23
CA ASP A 15 3.10 10.10 4.53
C ASP A 15 3.95 8.83 4.76
N PHE A 16 4.10 7.99 3.73
CA PHE A 16 4.98 6.82 3.78
C PHE A 16 6.44 7.21 4.02
N ALA A 17 6.94 8.26 3.35
CA ALA A 17 8.30 8.77 3.53
C ALA A 17 8.56 9.31 4.95
N LYS A 18 7.53 9.79 5.64
CA LYS A 18 7.58 10.21 7.06
C LYS A 18 7.43 9.05 8.03
N GLY A 19 7.10 7.85 7.55
CA GLY A 19 6.77 6.69 8.39
C GLY A 19 5.39 6.76 9.04
N ASP A 20 4.49 7.63 8.56
CA ASP A 20 3.12 7.76 9.07
C ASP A 20 2.21 6.68 8.47
N ILE A 21 2.38 5.45 8.95
CA ILE A 21 1.64 4.28 8.49
C ILE A 21 0.12 4.44 8.68
N PRO A 22 -0.41 5.00 9.79
CA PRO A 22 -1.83 5.29 9.91
C PRO A 22 -2.37 6.16 8.77
N ALA A 23 -1.70 7.26 8.43
CA ALA A 23 -2.12 8.14 7.34
C ALA A 23 -2.06 7.45 5.95
N VAL A 24 -1.09 6.55 5.74
CA VAL A 24 -1.01 5.72 4.53
C VAL A 24 -2.21 4.78 4.44
N LEU A 25 -2.63 4.15 5.54
CA LEU A 25 -3.78 3.25 5.55
C LEU A 25 -5.10 3.97 5.27
N GLU A 26 -5.26 5.21 5.73
CA GLU A 26 -6.43 6.04 5.42
C GLU A 26 -6.56 6.35 3.92
N ALA A 27 -5.45 6.32 3.17
CA ALA A 27 -5.50 6.47 1.71
C ALA A 27 -6.06 5.22 1.01
N PHE A 28 -6.09 4.07 1.69
CA PHE A 28 -6.61 2.81 1.16
C PHE A 28 -8.07 2.59 1.57
N ASP A 29 -8.85 1.98 0.68
CA ASP A 29 -10.17 1.49 1.02
C ASP A 29 -10.07 0.41 2.12
N ALA A 30 -11.06 0.36 3.03
CA ALA A 30 -11.08 -0.62 4.11
C ALA A 30 -11.12 -2.08 3.59
N SER A 31 -11.62 -2.30 2.37
CA SER A 31 -11.69 -3.60 1.69
C SER A 31 -10.52 -3.86 0.71
N ILE A 32 -9.44 -3.08 0.80
CA ILE A 32 -8.25 -3.23 -0.05
C ILE A 32 -7.77 -4.67 -0.13
N THR A 33 -7.36 -5.08 -1.32
CA THR A 33 -6.57 -6.30 -1.52
C THR A 33 -5.20 -5.91 -2.06
N TRP A 34 -4.16 -6.23 -1.28
CA TRP A 34 -2.76 -5.98 -1.62
C TRP A 34 -2.16 -7.25 -2.21
N HIS A 35 -1.99 -7.25 -3.53
CA HIS A 35 -1.48 -8.41 -4.25
C HIS A 35 0.05 -8.39 -4.31
N VAL A 36 0.68 -9.43 -3.76
CA VAL A 36 2.13 -9.64 -3.84
C VAL A 36 2.39 -10.82 -4.78
N PRO A 37 2.66 -10.57 -6.07
CA PRO A 37 2.95 -11.63 -7.02
C PRO A 37 4.33 -12.25 -6.76
N GLY A 38 4.47 -13.53 -7.11
CA GLY A 38 5.74 -14.25 -7.08
C GLY A 38 5.61 -15.64 -6.44
N HIS A 39 6.77 -16.22 -6.14
CA HIS A 39 6.92 -17.54 -5.49
C HIS A 39 7.66 -17.44 -4.15
N SER A 40 7.84 -16.23 -3.63
CA SER A 40 8.42 -15.98 -2.32
C SER A 40 7.43 -16.35 -1.20
N PRO A 41 7.90 -16.60 0.05
CA PRO A 41 7.03 -16.78 1.20
C PRO A 41 6.10 -15.59 1.52
N LEU A 42 6.39 -14.40 0.95
CA LEU A 42 5.54 -13.21 1.06
C LEU A 42 4.51 -13.08 -0.07
N SER A 43 4.49 -14.02 -1.01
CA SER A 43 3.60 -13.94 -2.17
C SER A 43 2.21 -14.40 -1.74
N ALA A 44 1.30 -13.45 -1.65
CA ALA A 44 -0.08 -13.67 -1.22
C ALA A 44 -0.94 -12.45 -1.58
N ASP A 45 -2.26 -12.65 -1.46
CA ASP A 45 -3.24 -11.57 -1.35
C ASP A 45 -3.45 -11.24 0.12
N TYR A 46 -3.20 -9.98 0.49
CA TYR A 46 -3.45 -9.46 1.83
C TYR A 46 -4.70 -8.57 1.79
N LYS A 47 -5.73 -8.93 2.56
CA LYS A 47 -7.06 -8.31 2.55
C LYS A 47 -7.28 -7.44 3.78
N GLY A 48 -7.74 -6.22 3.53
CA GLY A 48 -8.01 -5.24 4.56
C GLY A 48 -6.74 -4.66 5.20
N HIS A 49 -6.94 -3.65 6.03
CA HIS A 49 -5.82 -2.92 6.64
C HIS A 49 -4.96 -3.80 7.54
N ASP A 50 -5.55 -4.74 8.29
CA ASP A 50 -4.81 -5.58 9.24
C ASP A 50 -3.79 -6.51 8.55
N GLU A 51 -4.19 -7.19 7.48
CA GLU A 51 -3.29 -8.06 6.72
C GLU A 51 -2.22 -7.25 5.98
N VAL A 52 -2.58 -6.07 5.45
CA VAL A 52 -1.63 -5.15 4.80
C VAL A 52 -0.60 -4.64 5.79
N VAL A 53 -1.00 -4.23 7.00
CA VAL A 53 -0.07 -3.85 8.07
C VAL A 53 0.81 -5.03 8.47
N GLY A 54 0.23 -6.24 8.56
CA GLY A 54 0.97 -7.47 8.81
C GLY A 54 2.09 -7.70 7.79
N PHE A 55 1.80 -7.46 6.51
CA PHE A 55 2.81 -7.50 5.44
C PHE A 55 3.94 -6.48 5.68
N PHE A 56 3.61 -5.21 5.97
CA PHE A 56 4.63 -4.16 6.18
C PHE A 56 5.47 -4.32 7.45
N LYS A 57 4.95 -5.00 8.48
CA LYS A 57 5.73 -5.37 9.68
C LYS A 57 6.79 -6.44 9.41
N HIS A 58 6.72 -7.13 8.26
CA HIS A 58 7.69 -8.14 7.91
C HIS A 58 9.01 -7.47 7.45
N PRO A 59 10.16 -7.75 8.06
CA PRO A 59 11.42 -7.06 7.75
C PRO A 59 11.86 -7.22 6.29
N LEU A 60 11.57 -8.36 5.66
CA LEU A 60 11.82 -8.58 4.22
C LEU A 60 10.89 -7.75 3.31
N ALA A 61 9.70 -7.37 3.75
CA ALA A 61 8.75 -6.60 2.95
C ALA A 61 9.16 -5.13 2.83
N LEU A 62 9.82 -4.57 3.87
CA LEU A 62 10.32 -3.20 3.85
C LEU A 62 11.36 -3.00 2.72
N PHE A 63 12.24 -3.98 2.49
CA PHE A 63 13.18 -3.97 1.36
C PHE A 63 12.47 -4.07 0.00
N ALA A 64 11.43 -4.90 -0.10
CA ALA A 64 10.71 -5.12 -1.36
C ALA A 64 9.96 -3.86 -1.83
N VAL A 65 9.34 -3.10 -0.92
CA VAL A 65 8.58 -1.89 -1.27
C VAL A 65 9.48 -0.73 -1.66
N VAL A 66 10.61 -0.54 -0.97
CA VAL A 66 11.60 0.49 -1.31
C VAL A 66 12.20 0.25 -2.70
N SER A 67 12.30 -1.01 -3.13
CA SER A 67 12.81 -1.38 -4.46
C SER A 67 11.78 -1.33 -5.60
N SER A 68 10.48 -1.25 -5.32
CA SER A 68 9.44 -1.38 -6.36
C SER A 68 8.18 -0.52 -6.09
N PRO A 69 8.22 0.79 -6.40
CA PRO A 69 7.10 1.72 -6.21
C PRO A 69 5.85 1.38 -7.05
N SER A 70 6.01 0.59 -8.11
CA SER A 70 4.91 0.15 -8.99
C SER A 70 3.80 -0.61 -8.25
N LYS A 71 4.13 -1.28 -7.13
CA LYS A 71 3.14 -2.04 -6.33
C LYS A 71 2.17 -1.12 -5.58
N PHE A 72 2.61 0.06 -5.16
CA PHE A 72 1.79 1.01 -4.38
C PHE A 72 0.66 1.63 -5.21
N ILE A 73 0.91 1.90 -6.49
CA ILE A 73 -0.07 2.50 -7.42
C ILE A 73 -1.20 1.51 -7.75
N MET A 74 -0.91 0.20 -7.77
CA MET A 74 -1.88 -0.83 -8.16
C MET A 74 -2.92 -1.14 -7.07
N SER A 75 -2.64 -0.77 -5.82
CA SER A 75 -3.50 -1.07 -4.67
C SER A 75 -4.47 0.07 -4.30
N LEU A 76 -4.42 1.20 -5.00
CA LEU A 76 -5.38 2.28 -4.80
C LEU A 76 -6.66 1.99 -5.59
N PRO A 77 -7.84 2.34 -5.03
CA PRO A 77 -9.11 2.07 -5.69
C PRO A 77 -9.14 2.77 -7.05
N LYS A 78 -9.38 1.99 -8.12
CA LYS A 78 -9.78 2.54 -9.43
C LYS A 78 -11.16 3.15 -9.26
N LYS A 79 -11.23 4.43 -8.87
CA LYS A 79 -12.46 5.19 -9.10
C LYS A 79 -12.69 5.27 -10.61
N MET A 80 -13.75 4.62 -11.06
CA MET A 80 -14.41 4.81 -12.35
C MET A 80 -15.05 6.19 -12.42
#